data_AF-A0A5C3P048-F1
#
_entry.id   AF-A0A5C3P048-F1
#
_cell.length_a   1.000
_cell.length_b   1.000
_cell.length_c   1.000
_cell.angle_alpha   90.00
_cell.angle_beta   90.00
_cell.angle_gamma   90.00
#
_symmetry.space_group_name_H-M   'P 1'
#
loop_
_entity.id
_entity.type
_entity.pdbx_description
1 polymer ?
#
loop_
_entity_poly.entity_id
_entity_poly.type
_entity_poly.pdbx_seq_one_letter_code
_entity_poly.pdbx_strand_id
1 'polypeptide(L)'
;MGWFGGNKNETPDPTSRADRQKCWESRDAYFACLDGANVVKPGDEGTACADVRKTYEKNCAKSWIEYFNKRRVLAEQQQGVLAQARTQAGSTGNR
;
A
#
# COMPACT_ATOMS: atom_id res chain seq x y z
N MET A 1 29.26 -23.67 -6.89
CA MET A 1 28.24 -22.79 -7.49
C MET A 1 26.99 -23.63 -7.78
N GLY A 2 25.81 -23.24 -7.31
CA GLY A 2 24.56 -24.00 -7.53
C GLY A 2 23.45 -23.58 -6.58
N TRP A 3 23.11 -22.29 -6.66
CA TRP A 3 22.17 -21.55 -5.82
C TRP A 3 20.72 -21.87 -6.24
N PHE A 4 19.93 -22.36 -5.28
CA PHE A 4 18.47 -22.46 -5.22
C PHE A 4 17.69 -22.86 -6.48
N GLY A 5 17.44 -24.17 -6.61
CA GLY A 5 16.28 -24.69 -7.35
C GLY A 5 14.99 -24.45 -6.55
N GLY A 6 14.34 -23.30 -6.81
CA GLY A 6 13.06 -22.93 -6.23
C GLY A 6 11.89 -23.43 -7.07
N ASN A 7 11.13 -24.36 -6.52
CA ASN A 7 9.90 -24.96 -7.01
C ASN A 7 8.84 -23.87 -7.31
N LYS A 8 8.39 -23.75 -8.57
CA LYS A 8 7.39 -22.76 -9.01
C LYS A 8 6.01 -23.23 -8.57
N ASN A 9 5.53 -22.72 -7.45
CA ASN A 9 4.22 -23.06 -6.90
C ASN A 9 3.27 -21.85 -7.06
N GLU A 10 2.38 -21.94 -8.06
CA GLU A 10 1.02 -21.37 -8.23
C GLU A 10 0.58 -20.03 -7.57
N THR A 11 1.51 -19.19 -7.11
CA THR A 11 1.24 -17.83 -6.62
C THR A 11 1.80 -16.82 -7.62
N PRO A 12 1.14 -15.64 -7.80
CA PRO A 12 1.61 -14.62 -8.72
C PRO A 12 3.06 -14.26 -8.36
N ASP A 13 3.98 -14.59 -9.26
CA ASP A 13 5.41 -14.48 -9.02
C ASP A 13 5.79 -12.99 -8.90
N PRO A 14 6.18 -12.49 -7.71
CA PRO A 14 6.51 -11.09 -7.51
C PRO A 14 7.79 -10.64 -8.26
N THR A 15 8.49 -11.58 -8.91
CA THR A 15 9.68 -11.33 -9.74
C THR A 15 9.35 -11.25 -11.25
N SER A 16 8.18 -11.73 -11.66
CA SER A 16 7.71 -11.64 -13.03
C SER A 16 7.27 -10.20 -13.36
N ARG A 17 7.86 -9.62 -14.42
CA ARG A 17 7.53 -8.24 -14.85
C ARG A 17 6.07 -8.11 -15.28
N ALA A 18 5.52 -9.13 -15.92
CA ALA A 18 4.14 -9.13 -16.38
C ALA A 18 3.14 -9.14 -15.22
N ASP A 19 3.40 -9.92 -14.17
CA ASP A 19 2.54 -9.99 -12.99
C ASP A 19 2.63 -8.72 -12.14
N ARG A 20 3.81 -8.09 -12.08
CA ARG A 20 3.94 -6.74 -11.49
C ARG A 20 3.11 -5.70 -12.21
N GLN A 21 3.10 -5.70 -13.54
CA GLN A 21 2.32 -4.74 -14.32
C GLN A 21 0.83 -4.87 -13.97
N LYS A 22 0.30 -6.10 -13.98
CA LYS A 22 -1.09 -6.38 -13.60
C LYS A 22 -1.41 -6.00 -12.16
N CYS A 23 -0.49 -6.26 -11.23
CA CYS A 23 -0.63 -5.81 -9.84
C CYS A 23 -0.67 -4.28 -9.75
N TRP A 24 0.18 -3.56 -10.48
CA TRP A 24 0.20 -2.10 -10.48
C TRP A 24 -1.08 -1.50 -11.04
N GLU A 25 -1.62 -2.04 -12.13
CA GLU A 25 -2.90 -1.62 -12.69
C GLU A 25 -4.05 -1.86 -11.70
N SER A 26 -4.09 -3.05 -11.09
CA SER A 26 -5.11 -3.38 -10.08
C SER A 26 -4.98 -2.51 -8.82
N ARG A 27 -3.74 -2.17 -8.42
CA ARG A 27 -3.45 -1.28 -7.30
C ARG A 27 -3.97 0.12 -7.58
N ASP A 28 -3.69 0.67 -8.75
CA ASP A 28 -4.06 2.03 -9.12
C ASP A 28 -5.59 2.18 -9.16
N ALA A 29 -6.29 1.19 -9.72
CA ALA A 29 -7.75 1.13 -9.68
C ALA A 29 -8.31 1.09 -8.26
N TYR A 30 -7.71 0.30 -7.37
CA TYR A 30 -8.10 0.23 -5.96
C TYR A 30 -7.84 1.57 -5.23
N PHE A 31 -6.69 2.19 -5.49
CA PHE A 31 -6.28 3.45 -4.88
C PHE A 31 -7.13 4.63 -5.38
N ALA A 32 -7.47 4.67 -6.67
CA ALA A 32 -8.39 5.67 -7.22
C ALA A 32 -9.78 5.59 -6.57
N CYS A 33 -10.25 4.37 -6.27
CA CYS A 33 -11.51 4.17 -5.54
C CYS A 33 -11.43 4.67 -4.09
N LEU A 34 -10.33 4.33 -3.39
CA LEU A 34 -10.03 4.84 -2.04
C LEU A 34 -10.00 6.37 -1.97
N ASP A 35 -9.28 6.98 -2.91
CA ASP A 35 -9.12 8.43 -2.99
C ASP A 35 -10.47 9.12 -3.30
N GLY A 36 -11.31 8.51 -4.16
CA GLY A 36 -12.69 8.97 -4.39
C GLY A 36 -13.60 8.85 -3.16
N ALA A 37 -13.38 7.82 -2.33
CA ALA A 37 -14.10 7.63 -1.08
C ALA A 37 -13.55 8.49 0.08
N ASN A 38 -12.45 9.24 -0.11
CA ASN A 38 -11.70 9.91 0.95
C ASN A 38 -11.28 8.98 2.09
N VAL A 39 -11.00 7.71 1.76
CA VAL A 39 -10.60 6.70 2.73
C VAL A 39 -9.09 6.51 2.65
N VAL A 40 -8.39 6.81 3.75
CA VAL A 40 -6.94 6.63 3.78
C VAL A 40 -6.52 5.24 4.23
N LYS A 41 -7.38 4.57 5.03
CA LYS A 41 -7.12 3.23 5.51
C LYS A 41 -7.76 2.19 4.57
N PRO A 42 -6.97 1.41 3.81
CA PRO A 42 -7.51 0.30 3.06
C PRO A 42 -8.21 -0.69 4.01
N GLY A 43 -9.51 -0.89 3.80
CA GLY A 43 -10.41 -1.64 4.69
C GLY A 43 -11.48 -0.82 5.42
N ASP A 44 -11.33 0.51 5.54
CA ASP A 44 -12.36 1.41 6.09
C ASP A 44 -13.38 1.88 5.05
N GLU A 45 -13.15 1.55 3.78
CA GLU A 45 -14.01 1.89 2.62
C GLU A 45 -15.30 1.06 2.51
N GLY A 46 -15.52 0.14 3.47
CA GLY A 46 -16.71 -0.69 3.53
C GLY A 46 -16.90 -1.53 2.26
N THR A 47 -18.00 -1.29 1.55
CA THR A 47 -18.38 -2.03 0.33
C THR A 47 -18.07 -1.29 -0.96
N ALA A 48 -17.74 0.01 -0.93
CA ALA A 48 -17.60 0.84 -2.13
C ALA A 48 -16.51 0.32 -3.07
N CYS A 49 -15.41 -0.18 -2.51
CA CYS A 49 -14.25 -0.66 -3.25
C CYS A 49 -13.98 -2.16 -3.02
N ALA A 50 -14.97 -2.92 -2.54
CA ALA A 50 -14.78 -4.33 -2.18
C ALA A 50 -14.43 -5.22 -3.39
N ASP A 51 -15.00 -4.94 -4.57
CA ASP A 51 -14.74 -5.71 -5.79
C ASP A 51 -13.36 -5.43 -6.38
N VAL A 52 -12.94 -4.17 -6.41
CA VAL A 52 -11.57 -3.80 -6.83
C VAL A 52 -10.53 -4.31 -5.83
N ARG A 53 -10.83 -4.34 -4.52
CA ARG A 53 -9.98 -4.96 -3.50
C ARG A 53 -9.78 -6.47 -3.75
N LYS A 54 -10.85 -7.22 -4.04
CA LYS A 54 -10.76 -8.66 -4.34
C LYS A 54 -9.90 -8.91 -5.58
N THR A 55 -10.08 -8.09 -6.62
CA THR A 55 -9.28 -8.16 -7.85
C THR A 55 -7.81 -7.87 -7.56
N TYR A 56 -7.55 -6.86 -6.72
CA TYR A 56 -6.22 -6.50 -6.27
C TYR A 56 -5.54 -7.61 -5.46
N GLU A 57 -6.27 -8.25 -4.54
CA GLU A 57 -5.83 -9.43 -3.76
C GLU A 57 -5.57 -10.67 -4.60
N LYS A 58 -6.27 -10.81 -5.74
CA LYS A 58 -6.11 -11.94 -6.64
C LYS A 58 -4.95 -11.76 -7.62
N ASN A 59 -4.77 -10.54 -8.13
CA ASN A 59 -3.75 -10.23 -9.14
C ASN A 59 -2.40 -9.86 -8.53
N CYS A 60 -2.37 -9.40 -7.27
CA CYS A 60 -1.15 -9.02 -6.60
C CYS A 60 -0.78 -9.98 -5.47
N ALA A 61 0.53 -10.16 -5.24
CA ALA A 61 1.02 -10.94 -4.11
C ALA A 61 0.61 -10.27 -2.78
N LYS A 62 0.10 -11.07 -1.82
CA LYS A 62 -0.34 -10.58 -0.50
C LYS A 62 0.73 -9.74 0.22
N SER A 63 2.01 -10.11 0.11
CA SER A 63 3.11 -9.37 0.73
C SER A 63 3.27 -7.95 0.17
N TRP A 64 2.97 -7.75 -1.11
CA TRP A 64 2.99 -6.42 -1.72
C TRP A 64 1.81 -5.58 -1.24
N ILE A 65 0.62 -6.19 -1.18
CA ILE A 65 -0.59 -5.55 -0.68
C ILE A 65 -0.40 -5.06 0.76
N GLU A 66 0.09 -5.93 1.64
CA GLU A 66 0.40 -5.54 3.02
C GLU A 66 1.41 -4.38 3.09
N TYR A 67 2.44 -4.40 2.25
CA TYR A 67 3.43 -3.32 2.19
C TYR A 67 2.80 -1.99 1.77
N PHE A 68 1.97 -1.97 0.73
CA PHE A 68 1.30 -0.76 0.27
C PHE A 68 0.29 -0.24 1.28
N ASN A 69 -0.47 -1.13 1.92
CA ASN A 69 -1.42 -0.78 2.96
C ASN A 69 -0.72 -0.15 4.18
N LYS A 70 0.37 -0.75 4.64
CA LYS A 70 1.21 -0.18 5.71
C LYS A 70 1.76 1.19 5.32
N ARG A 71 2.22 1.35 4.07
CA ARG A 71 2.78 2.63 3.58
C ARG A 71 1.74 3.76 3.58
N ARG A 72 0.48 3.50 3.20
CA ARG A 72 -0.58 4.53 3.28
C ARG A 72 -0.87 4.94 4.73
N VAL A 73 -0.97 3.98 5.66
CA VAL A 73 -1.19 4.29 7.09
C VAL A 73 -0.02 5.06 7.70
N LEU A 74 1.22 4.69 7.35
CA LEU A 74 2.41 5.39 7.82
C LEU A 74 2.51 6.81 7.27
N ALA A 75 2.07 7.06 6.03
CA ALA A 75 2.04 8.40 5.46
C ALA A 75 1.14 9.34 6.29
N GLU A 76 -0.03 8.87 6.71
CA GLU A 76 -0.93 9.63 7.60
C GLU A 76 -0.32 9.88 8.97
N GLN A 77 0.27 8.85 9.58
CA GLN A 77 0.94 9.02 10.87
C GLN A 77 2.09 10.03 10.79
N GLN A 78 2.88 9.99 9.72
CA GLN A 78 3.96 10.96 9.51
C GLN A 78 3.42 12.38 9.30
N GLN A 79 2.30 12.56 8.61
CA GLN A 79 1.66 13.87 8.48
C GLN A 79 1.28 14.44 9.87
N GLY A 80 0.72 13.61 10.75
CA GLY A 80 0.39 14.01 12.12
C GLY A 80 1.62 14.35 12.97
N VAL A 81 2.70 13.57 12.85
CA VAL A 81 3.94 13.80 13.62
C VAL A 81 4.68 15.05 13.13
N LEU A 82 4.74 15.31 11.82
CA LEU A 82 5.36 16.54 11.28
C LEU A 82 4.58 17.81 11.68
N ALA A 83 3.26 17.72 11.76
CA ALA A 83 2.43 18.81 12.28
C ALA A 83 2.77 19.13 13.74
N GLN A 84 3.04 18.11 14.57
CA GLN A 84 3.46 18.27 15.96
C GLN A 84 4.92 18.73 16.11
N ALA A 85 5.82 18.30 15.23
CA ALA A 85 7.22 18.72 15.24
C ALA A 85 7.38 20.20 14.89
N ARG A 86 6.58 20.73 13.95
CA ARG A 86 6.57 22.17 13.61
C ARG A 86 6.09 23.04 14.76
N THR A 87 5.11 22.60 15.55
CA THR A 87 4.64 23.35 16.72
C THR A 87 5.63 23.34 17.88
N GLN A 88 6.42 22.27 18.05
CA GLN A 88 7.45 22.21 19.09
C GLN A 88 8.72 23.01 18.76
N ALA A 89 9.12 23.09 17.50
CA ALA A 89 10.30 23.85 17.07
C ALA A 89 10.15 25.38 17.24
N GLY A 90 8.92 25.89 17.39
CA GLY A 90 8.66 27.31 17.64
C GLY A 90 8.84 27.76 19.09
N SER A 91 8.87 26.83 20.07
CA SER A 91 8.95 27.18 21.50
C SER A 91 10.36 27.13 22.11
N THR A 92 11.35 26.57 21.40
CA THR A 92 12.72 26.38 21.92
C THR A 92 13.75 27.39 21.38
N GLY A 93 13.35 28.35 20.55
CA GLY A 93 14.24 29.36 19.94
C GLY A 93 14.27 30.73 20.62
N ASN A 94 13.74 30.87 21.85
CA ASN A 94 13.76 32.13 22.59
C ASN A 94 14.40 31.93 23.97
N ARG A 95 15.73 31.78 23.99
CA ARG A 95 16.56 31.91 25.19
C ARG A 95 17.96 32.38 24.84
#